data_AF-A0A094A2H3-F1
#
_entry.id   AF-A0A094A2H3-F1
#
_cell.length_a   1.000
_cell.length_b   1.000
_cell.length_c   1.000
_cell.angle_alpha   90.00
_cell.angle_beta   90.00
_cell.angle_gamma   90.00
#
_symmetry.space_group_name_H-M   'P 1'
#
loop_
_entity.id
_entity.type
_entity.pdbx_description
1 polymer ?
#
loop_
_entity_poly.entity_id
_entity_poly.type
_entity_poly.pdbx_seq_one_letter_code
_entity_poly.pdbx_strand_id
1 'polypeptide(L)'
;MSPSDQTPNAAIGTSEAIHTVPAYINGAELPLSSTFDVNSPATNTLVHRAASATVADALSAVSAAQTAFPAWRDLAPSAKRDIFLKTAEIFKTRADELTKYMVDETGSDAVWASFNVGLATDMLIDVAGRVSSIKGDFPTTSNPGTSAIIYKEPYGVILAIAPWNAPYILGVRAVANALAAGNTAVLKAPEISPRCTWAIASCFHAAGLPAGVLNSLAHTTAAAPEITQALIADPRVRKINFTGSTAVGRIIAEMAGRALKPVLLELGGKAPAIVWKDADLDLAATECAKGAFIHAGQVCMSTEKILVHCSVAKVFGEKLKVKAGEMFGVMCLVNRMGVEKNVKLVKDAVEKGVEVMVGGLGGEEGAKMAPMVLRGVTEEMDLYKTESFGPTVSMIEVDTEEEALRIANDTEYGLSASVFTEDLRTGLRFARGIESGAVHINGMTVHDETALPHGGWKSSGYGRFGSGGLEEWVQSKTAVKKLVSSGSEATNLTILSGNDPLRQRQKERHTAQIQDTFNMVQILPWLPINPCWRHEPLHRSKYPRQVHNSPEQLGINQEQIRFNQNPLIICFVGVSGGRSWRKRNPAMEWFWDETAGSSLVHHEPSTRTLLLHAAFDEAFANDKIFR
;
A
#
# COMPACT_ATOMS: atom_id res chain seq x y z
N MET A 1 -33.95 71.44 29.21
CA MET A 1 -34.59 70.11 29.09
C MET A 1 -33.85 69.37 28.01
N SER A 2 -33.13 68.33 28.44
CA SER A 2 -32.07 67.65 27.70
C SER A 2 -32.62 66.60 26.72
N PRO A 3 -31.88 66.27 25.64
CA PRO A 3 -32.20 65.16 24.76
C PRO A 3 -31.77 63.84 25.42
N SER A 4 -32.64 62.82 25.34
CA SER A 4 -32.49 61.50 25.95
C SER A 4 -31.56 60.57 25.15
N ASP A 5 -30.51 60.15 25.84
CA ASP A 5 -29.72 58.91 25.78
C ASP A 5 -29.78 58.03 24.53
N GLN A 6 -28.70 58.10 23.74
CA GLN A 6 -28.20 56.98 22.95
C GLN A 6 -27.14 56.24 23.77
N THR A 7 -27.46 55.03 24.24
CA THR A 7 -26.45 54.07 24.72
C THR A 7 -25.81 53.37 23.52
N PRO A 8 -24.47 53.39 23.35
CA PRO A 8 -23.80 52.58 22.34
C PRO A 8 -23.84 51.11 22.76
N ASN A 9 -24.37 50.27 21.87
CA ASN A 9 -24.34 48.83 22.01
C ASN A 9 -22.88 48.36 21.86
N ALA A 10 -22.19 48.15 22.97
CA ALA A 10 -20.86 47.58 22.99
C ALA A 10 -20.96 46.13 22.47
N ALA A 11 -20.47 45.91 21.24
CA ALA A 11 -20.23 44.59 20.72
C ALA A 11 -19.18 43.90 21.61
N ILE A 12 -19.63 43.04 22.50
CA ILE A 12 -18.78 42.11 23.23
C ILE A 12 -18.34 41.04 22.23
N GLY A 13 -17.29 41.37 21.46
CA GLY A 13 -16.53 40.37 20.72
C GLY A 13 -15.68 39.59 21.71
N THR A 14 -16.17 38.45 22.17
CA THR A 14 -15.30 37.47 22.84
C THR A 14 -14.32 36.94 21.79
N SER A 15 -13.10 37.46 21.81
CA SER A 15 -11.95 36.89 21.10
C SER A 15 -11.78 35.43 21.55
N GLU A 16 -12.29 34.47 20.79
CA GLU A 16 -12.01 33.06 21.04
C GLU A 16 -10.50 32.87 21.06
N ALA A 17 -9.98 32.28 22.14
CA ALA A 17 -8.55 32.06 22.29
C ALA A 17 -8.06 31.16 21.14
N ILE A 18 -7.08 31.66 20.38
CA ILE A 18 -6.48 30.92 19.26
C ILE A 18 -5.90 29.61 19.80
N HIS A 19 -6.43 28.49 19.33
CA HIS A 19 -6.01 27.15 19.76
C HIS A 19 -4.53 26.92 19.48
N THR A 20 -3.84 26.18 20.37
CA THR A 20 -2.45 25.76 20.19
C THR A 20 -2.39 24.24 20.18
N VAL A 21 -1.96 23.67 19.06
CA VAL A 21 -1.77 22.23 18.89
C VAL A 21 -0.55 21.78 19.70
N PRO A 22 -0.69 20.85 20.65
CA PRO A 22 0.41 20.38 21.48
C PRO A 22 1.26 19.32 20.76
N ALA A 23 2.44 19.01 21.29
CA ALA A 23 3.12 17.76 20.96
C ALA A 23 2.41 16.59 21.66
N TYR A 24 2.56 15.37 21.13
CA TYR A 24 2.03 14.16 21.74
C TYR A 24 3.20 13.22 22.08
N ILE A 25 3.61 13.18 23.35
CA ILE A 25 4.79 12.43 23.79
C ILE A 25 4.42 11.58 24.99
N ASN A 26 4.81 10.31 24.96
CA ASN A 26 4.59 9.35 26.03
C ASN A 26 3.11 9.23 26.46
N GLY A 27 2.18 9.24 25.49
CA GLY A 27 0.76 9.08 25.78
C GLY A 27 0.06 10.33 26.34
N ALA A 28 0.72 11.49 26.34
CA ALA A 28 0.16 12.76 26.81
C ALA A 28 0.39 13.90 25.82
N GLU A 29 -0.55 14.84 25.81
CA GLU A 29 -0.38 16.13 25.16
C GLU A 29 0.53 17.02 26.00
N LEU A 30 1.63 17.48 25.41
CA LEU A 30 2.60 18.33 26.06
C LEU A 30 2.63 19.71 25.38
N PRO A 31 2.29 20.79 26.09
CA PRO A 31 2.65 22.12 25.65
C PRO A 31 4.17 22.26 25.77
N LEU A 32 4.84 22.65 24.68
CA LEU A 32 6.29 22.88 24.68
C LEU A 32 6.60 24.34 24.99
N SER A 33 7.89 24.66 25.16
CA SER A 33 8.36 25.98 25.58
C SER A 33 8.13 27.08 24.54
N SER A 34 7.89 26.73 23.28
CA SER A 34 7.67 27.69 22.19
C SER A 34 6.60 27.20 21.22
N THR A 35 6.04 28.14 20.47
CA THR A 35 4.99 27.88 19.49
C THR A 35 5.26 28.64 18.19
N PHE A 36 4.63 28.22 17.11
CA PHE A 36 4.63 28.93 15.83
C PHE A 36 3.22 29.02 15.24
N ASP A 37 3.01 30.02 14.40
CA ASP A 37 1.73 30.32 13.75
C ASP A 37 1.53 29.44 12.50
N VAL A 38 0.32 28.92 12.32
CA VAL A 38 -0.12 28.18 11.13
C VAL A 38 -1.22 28.98 10.43
N ASN A 39 -0.91 29.49 9.24
CA ASN A 39 -1.83 30.31 8.46
C ASN A 39 -2.47 29.48 7.34
N SER A 40 -3.74 29.74 7.04
CA SER A 40 -4.42 29.06 5.94
C SER A 40 -3.86 29.53 4.60
N PRO A 41 -3.47 28.62 3.68
CA PRO A 41 -3.01 29.02 2.35
C PRO A 41 -4.07 29.76 1.53
N ALA A 42 -5.36 29.46 1.76
CA ALA A 42 -6.47 30.00 0.98
C ALA A 42 -6.80 31.46 1.33
N THR A 43 -6.63 31.86 2.60
CA THR A 43 -7.00 33.18 3.13
C THR A 43 -5.82 33.98 3.68
N ASN A 44 -4.67 33.34 3.89
CA ASN A 44 -3.50 33.90 4.57
C ASN A 44 -3.79 34.42 6.00
N THR A 45 -4.79 33.85 6.67
CA THR A 45 -5.16 34.19 8.05
C THR A 45 -4.70 33.10 9.02
N LEU A 46 -4.35 33.50 10.25
CA LEU A 46 -3.99 32.58 11.33
C LEU A 46 -5.14 31.62 11.67
N VAL A 47 -4.90 30.31 11.54
CA VAL A 47 -5.87 29.25 11.86
C VAL A 47 -5.69 28.81 13.32
N HIS A 48 -4.46 28.50 13.69
CA HIS A 48 -4.06 28.09 15.03
C HIS A 48 -2.55 28.23 15.22
N ARG A 49 -2.06 27.94 16.42
CA ARG A 49 -0.62 27.75 16.69
C ARG A 49 -0.28 26.29 16.84
N ALA A 50 0.99 25.94 16.76
CA ALA A 50 1.49 24.62 17.11
C ALA A 50 2.74 24.73 17.99
N ALA A 51 2.91 23.76 18.88
CA ALA A 51 4.11 23.64 19.69
C ALA A 51 5.34 23.38 18.81
N SER A 52 6.44 24.10 19.05
CA SER A 52 7.71 23.87 18.37
C SER A 52 8.63 23.07 19.28
N ALA A 53 8.96 21.85 18.86
CA ALA A 53 9.93 21.01 19.53
C ALA A 53 11.34 21.56 19.41
N THR A 54 12.11 21.33 20.46
CA THR A 54 13.58 21.41 20.47
C THR A 54 14.18 20.04 20.20
N VAL A 55 15.50 19.98 20.02
CA VAL A 55 16.23 18.69 19.97
C VAL A 55 15.99 17.87 21.24
N ALA A 56 15.94 18.51 22.41
CA ALA A 56 15.71 17.81 23.68
C ALA A 56 14.33 17.15 23.71
N ASP A 57 13.29 17.84 23.24
CA ASP A 57 11.93 17.29 23.16
C ASP A 57 11.89 16.09 22.20
N ALA A 58 12.55 16.20 21.05
CA ALA A 58 12.64 15.12 20.07
C ALA A 58 13.34 13.87 20.63
N LEU A 59 14.45 14.06 21.36
CA LEU A 59 15.16 12.95 22.03
C LEU A 59 14.38 12.38 23.21
N SER A 60 13.52 13.16 23.86
CA SER A 60 12.59 12.66 24.88
C SER A 60 11.54 11.72 24.27
N ALA A 61 11.01 12.04 23.08
CA ALA A 61 10.11 11.17 22.33
C ALA A 61 10.79 9.85 21.92
N VAL A 62 12.06 9.89 21.49
CA VAL A 62 12.85 8.67 21.23
C VAL A 62 13.02 7.85 22.51
N SER A 63 13.25 8.50 23.65
CA SER A 63 13.39 7.81 24.95
C SER A 63 12.10 7.10 25.36
N ALA A 64 10.95 7.74 25.17
CA ALA A 64 9.63 7.14 25.41
C ALA A 64 9.38 5.95 24.46
N ALA A 65 9.67 6.11 23.16
CA ALA A 65 9.53 5.06 22.17
C ALA A 65 10.42 3.84 22.45
N GLN A 66 11.67 4.07 22.90
CA GLN A 66 12.59 3.00 23.27
C GLN A 66 12.12 2.26 24.53
N THR A 67 11.53 2.96 25.49
CA THR A 67 11.01 2.37 26.73
C THR A 67 9.78 1.51 26.47
N ALA A 68 8.88 1.95 25.58
CA ALA A 68 7.67 1.22 25.22
C ALA A 68 7.94 0.00 24.33
N PHE A 69 9.06 -0.01 23.60
CA PHE A 69 9.34 -1.00 22.55
C PHE A 69 9.25 -2.47 23.00
N PRO A 70 9.88 -2.93 24.10
CA PRO A 70 9.84 -4.34 24.46
C PRO A 70 8.41 -4.86 24.70
N ALA A 71 7.60 -4.12 25.46
CA ALA A 71 6.22 -4.50 25.76
C ALA A 71 5.33 -4.45 24.51
N TRP A 72 5.52 -3.46 23.63
CA TRP A 72 4.78 -3.36 22.39
C TRP A 72 5.16 -4.45 21.38
N ARG A 73 6.46 -4.75 21.24
CA ARG A 73 6.95 -5.86 20.41
C ARG A 73 6.26 -7.16 20.79
N ASP A 74 6.23 -7.46 22.10
CA ASP A 74 5.75 -8.74 22.64
C ASP A 74 4.21 -8.79 22.80
N LEU A 75 3.51 -7.68 22.54
CA LEU A 75 2.05 -7.65 22.54
C LEU A 75 1.48 -8.54 21.42
N ALA A 76 0.49 -9.36 21.79
CA ALA A 76 -0.12 -10.32 20.88
C ALA A 76 -0.70 -9.65 19.62
N PRO A 77 -0.57 -10.27 18.43
CA PRO A 77 -1.10 -9.74 17.18
C PRO A 77 -2.59 -9.35 17.22
N SER A 78 -3.41 -10.12 17.93
CA SER A 78 -4.85 -9.83 18.10
C SER A 78 -5.10 -8.51 18.85
N ALA A 79 -4.35 -8.24 19.91
CA ALA A 79 -4.46 -7.00 20.66
C ALA A 79 -3.99 -5.79 19.83
N LYS A 80 -2.91 -5.96 19.05
CA LYS A 80 -2.47 -4.94 18.07
C LYS A 80 -3.57 -4.65 17.04
N ARG A 81 -4.13 -5.70 16.42
CA ARG A 81 -5.25 -5.60 15.46
C ARG A 81 -6.42 -4.80 16.04
N ASP A 82 -6.84 -5.11 17.26
CA ASP A 82 -8.01 -4.47 17.87
C ASP A 82 -7.80 -2.96 18.07
N ILE A 83 -6.56 -2.54 18.37
CA ILE A 83 -6.19 -1.12 18.41
C ILE A 83 -6.35 -0.48 17.03
N PHE A 84 -5.81 -1.08 15.95
CA PHE A 84 -5.94 -0.53 14.59
C PHE A 84 -7.40 -0.42 14.13
N LEU A 85 -8.22 -1.44 14.39
CA LEU A 85 -9.65 -1.41 14.06
C LEU A 85 -10.38 -0.28 14.82
N LYS A 86 -10.05 -0.09 16.10
CA LYS A 86 -10.64 0.99 16.88
C LYS A 86 -10.12 2.37 16.43
N THR A 87 -8.86 2.49 16.03
CA THR A 87 -8.35 3.73 15.41
C THR A 87 -9.13 4.06 14.13
N ALA A 88 -9.39 3.06 13.27
CA ALA A 88 -10.17 3.26 12.06
C ALA A 88 -11.60 3.76 12.36
N GLU A 89 -12.25 3.21 13.39
CA GLU A 89 -13.56 3.69 13.84
C GLU A 89 -13.51 5.13 14.35
N ILE A 90 -12.44 5.50 15.06
CA ILE A 90 -12.23 6.88 15.53
C ILE A 90 -12.01 7.84 14.35
N PHE A 91 -11.27 7.44 13.32
CA PHE A 91 -11.15 8.23 12.08
C PHE A 91 -12.51 8.47 11.42
N LYS A 92 -13.36 7.44 11.33
CA LYS A 92 -14.71 7.56 10.76
C LYS A 92 -15.59 8.52 11.56
N THR A 93 -15.61 8.35 12.89
CA THR A 93 -16.41 9.18 13.79
C THR A 93 -15.94 10.64 13.85
N ARG A 94 -14.66 10.90 13.57
CA ARG A 94 -14.06 12.24 13.50
C ARG A 94 -13.90 12.76 12.07
N ALA A 95 -14.51 12.13 11.06
CA ALA A 95 -14.18 12.40 9.66
C ALA A 95 -14.38 13.88 9.25
N ASP A 96 -15.46 14.52 9.70
CA ASP A 96 -15.73 15.93 9.41
C ASP A 96 -14.69 16.87 10.06
N GLU A 97 -14.30 16.57 11.31
CA GLU A 97 -13.27 17.30 12.05
C GLU A 97 -11.91 17.19 11.34
N LEU A 98 -11.51 15.96 10.98
CA LEU A 98 -10.25 15.68 10.32
C LEU A 98 -10.19 16.34 8.93
N THR A 99 -11.28 16.26 8.17
CA THR A 99 -11.42 16.93 6.87
C THR A 99 -11.22 18.44 7.03
N LYS A 100 -11.86 19.05 8.03
CA LYS A 100 -11.71 20.49 8.30
C LYS A 100 -10.27 20.87 8.63
N TYR A 101 -9.58 20.10 9.48
CA TYR A 101 -8.17 20.38 9.80
C TYR A 101 -7.29 20.42 8.57
N MET A 102 -7.46 19.46 7.66
CA MET A 102 -6.67 19.41 6.44
C MET A 102 -7.00 20.57 5.50
N VAL A 103 -8.28 20.89 5.29
CA VAL A 103 -8.68 22.04 4.45
C VAL A 103 -8.08 23.34 5.00
N ASP A 104 -8.19 23.57 6.32
CA ASP A 104 -7.71 24.80 6.95
C ASP A 104 -6.18 24.94 6.85
N GLU A 105 -5.42 23.87 7.12
CA GLU A 105 -3.95 23.88 7.12
C GLU A 105 -3.33 23.86 5.71
N THR A 106 -3.96 23.20 4.74
CA THR A 106 -3.33 22.91 3.42
C THR A 106 -3.93 23.67 2.25
N GLY A 107 -5.11 24.28 2.41
CA GLY A 107 -5.84 24.89 1.30
C GLY A 107 -6.42 23.89 0.29
N SER A 108 -6.45 22.60 0.64
CA SER A 108 -7.13 21.57 -0.16
C SER A 108 -8.64 21.80 -0.22
N ASP A 109 -9.29 21.24 -1.24
CA ASP A 109 -10.74 21.13 -1.26
C ASP A 109 -11.23 19.98 -0.35
N ALA A 110 -12.51 20.03 0.01
CA ALA A 110 -13.13 19.05 0.90
C ALA A 110 -13.18 17.63 0.30
N VAL A 111 -13.18 17.49 -1.03
CA VAL A 111 -13.21 16.18 -1.70
C VAL A 111 -11.86 15.48 -1.51
N TRP A 112 -10.76 16.19 -1.73
CA TRP A 112 -9.41 15.67 -1.49
C TRP A 112 -9.17 15.34 -0.01
N ALA A 113 -9.62 16.22 0.89
CA ALA A 113 -9.48 15.99 2.33
C ALA A 113 -10.32 14.80 2.82
N SER A 114 -11.56 14.65 2.33
CA SER A 114 -12.42 13.49 2.63
C SER A 114 -11.84 12.18 2.09
N PHE A 115 -11.32 12.20 0.85
CA PHE A 115 -10.60 11.06 0.28
C PHE A 115 -9.39 10.65 1.15
N ASN A 116 -8.65 11.62 1.66
CA ASN A 116 -7.51 11.38 2.55
C ASN A 116 -7.90 10.65 3.83
N VAL A 117 -8.97 11.10 4.49
CA VAL A 117 -9.48 10.46 5.71
C VAL A 117 -10.01 9.05 5.41
N GLY A 118 -10.74 8.88 4.30
CA GLY A 118 -11.27 7.59 3.86
C GLY A 118 -10.17 6.56 3.59
N LEU A 119 -9.19 6.89 2.75
CA LEU A 119 -8.11 5.96 2.43
C LEU A 119 -7.20 5.68 3.64
N ALA A 120 -6.94 6.66 4.50
CA ALA A 120 -6.23 6.42 5.77
C ALA A 120 -6.99 5.44 6.68
N THR A 121 -8.32 5.53 6.71
CA THR A 121 -9.19 4.59 7.43
C THR A 121 -9.08 3.18 6.85
N ASP A 122 -9.14 3.05 5.53
CA ASP A 122 -9.02 1.76 4.85
C ASP A 122 -7.64 1.14 5.07
N MET A 123 -6.57 1.94 5.12
CA MET A 123 -5.22 1.48 5.49
C MET A 123 -5.18 0.89 6.89
N LEU A 124 -5.83 1.51 7.87
CA LEU A 124 -5.88 0.98 9.24
C LEU A 124 -6.60 -0.37 9.28
N ILE A 125 -7.72 -0.51 8.56
CA ILE A 125 -8.48 -1.77 8.48
C ILE A 125 -7.66 -2.86 7.81
N ASP A 126 -7.03 -2.54 6.68
CA ASP A 126 -6.23 -3.49 5.92
C ASP A 126 -4.97 -3.92 6.69
N VAL A 127 -4.28 -2.99 7.36
CA VAL A 127 -3.15 -3.32 8.26
C VAL A 127 -3.63 -4.22 9.40
N ALA A 128 -4.77 -3.94 10.01
CA ALA A 128 -5.36 -4.77 11.06
C ALA A 128 -5.61 -6.21 10.57
N GLY A 129 -6.12 -6.37 9.34
CA GLY A 129 -6.34 -7.67 8.71
C GLY A 129 -5.05 -8.46 8.46
N ARG A 130 -3.91 -7.76 8.32
CA ARG A 130 -2.62 -8.35 7.96
C ARG A 130 -1.63 -8.49 9.12
N VAL A 131 -1.91 -7.96 10.32
CA VAL A 131 -0.97 -8.02 11.48
C VAL A 131 -0.42 -9.43 11.74
N SER A 132 -1.25 -10.46 11.56
CA SER A 132 -0.86 -11.86 11.80
C SER A 132 -0.14 -12.54 10.63
N SER A 133 0.13 -11.83 9.53
CA SER A 133 0.78 -12.39 8.34
C SER A 133 2.30 -12.44 8.41
N ILE A 134 2.91 -11.75 9.38
CA ILE A 134 4.36 -11.76 9.60
C ILE A 134 4.75 -13.16 10.06
N LYS A 135 5.58 -13.85 9.26
CA LYS A 135 5.96 -15.24 9.51
C LYS A 135 7.45 -15.46 9.32
N GLY A 136 8.00 -16.33 10.16
CA GLY A 136 9.34 -16.89 9.97
C GLY A 136 9.38 -17.98 8.90
N ASP A 137 10.53 -18.64 8.78
CA ASP A 137 10.75 -19.77 7.87
C ASP A 137 11.55 -20.89 8.57
N PHE A 138 11.42 -22.13 8.08
CA PHE A 138 12.14 -23.31 8.56
C PHE A 138 12.83 -24.01 7.38
N PRO A 139 13.93 -23.42 6.86
CA PRO A 139 14.59 -23.93 5.67
C PRO A 139 15.32 -25.25 5.96
N THR A 140 15.40 -26.10 4.93
CA THR A 140 16.27 -27.28 4.95
C THR A 140 17.74 -26.85 5.00
N THR A 141 18.56 -27.58 5.76
CA THR A 141 19.99 -27.33 5.81
C THR A 141 20.76 -28.40 5.04
N SER A 142 21.89 -28.03 4.44
CA SER A 142 22.76 -28.95 3.70
C SER A 142 23.54 -29.90 4.62
N ASN A 143 23.72 -29.53 5.89
CA ASN A 143 24.47 -30.32 6.87
C ASN A 143 23.53 -31.30 7.59
N PRO A 144 23.76 -32.63 7.46
CA PRO A 144 22.97 -33.62 8.19
C PRO A 144 22.95 -33.35 9.71
N GLY A 145 21.81 -33.65 10.35
CA GLY A 145 21.62 -33.43 11.79
C GLY A 145 21.51 -31.95 12.19
N THR A 146 21.28 -31.04 11.24
CA THR A 146 21.14 -29.60 11.51
C THR A 146 19.75 -29.10 11.10
N SER A 147 19.15 -28.25 11.93
CA SER A 147 17.89 -27.56 11.65
C SER A 147 18.08 -26.04 11.77
N ALA A 148 17.40 -25.26 10.92
CA ALA A 148 17.42 -23.81 10.97
C ALA A 148 16.01 -23.25 11.16
N ILE A 149 15.93 -22.12 11.88
CA ILE A 149 14.72 -21.31 12.06
C ILE A 149 15.09 -19.87 11.69
N ILE A 150 14.28 -19.24 10.85
CA ILE A 150 14.38 -17.82 10.50
C ILE A 150 13.28 -17.08 11.24
N TYR A 151 13.64 -16.24 12.20
CA TYR A 151 12.72 -15.33 12.87
C TYR A 151 12.59 -14.02 12.07
N LYS A 152 11.45 -13.35 12.21
CA LYS A 152 11.21 -11.98 11.78
C LYS A 152 11.05 -11.10 13.00
N GLU A 153 11.95 -10.16 13.19
CA GLU A 153 11.97 -9.27 14.36
C GLU A 153 11.79 -7.81 13.94
N PRO A 154 11.03 -6.98 14.67
CA PRO A 154 10.99 -5.55 14.39
C PRO A 154 12.37 -4.91 14.53
N TYR A 155 12.57 -3.79 13.83
CA TYR A 155 13.80 -3.00 13.91
C TYR A 155 13.99 -2.34 15.28
N GLY A 156 12.95 -1.71 15.85
CA GLY A 156 13.05 -0.91 17.07
C GLY A 156 12.25 0.39 16.99
N VAL A 157 12.89 1.51 17.32
CA VAL A 157 12.28 2.85 17.15
C VAL A 157 12.44 3.30 15.70
N ILE A 158 11.34 3.75 15.09
CA ILE A 158 11.28 4.26 13.73
C ILE A 158 11.14 5.77 13.76
N LEU A 159 11.96 6.45 12.95
CA LEU A 159 11.72 7.85 12.62
C LEU A 159 10.82 7.92 11.38
N ALA A 160 9.61 8.44 11.55
CA ALA A 160 8.64 8.63 10.48
C ALA A 160 8.51 10.12 10.16
N ILE A 161 8.69 10.49 8.89
CA ILE A 161 8.59 11.87 8.41
C ILE A 161 7.66 11.86 7.20
N ALA A 162 6.45 12.41 7.37
CA ALA A 162 5.43 12.50 6.33
C ALA A 162 5.23 13.96 5.88
N PRO A 163 4.90 14.20 4.59
CA PRO A 163 4.68 15.55 4.08
C PRO A 163 3.23 16.01 4.28
N TRP A 164 2.94 17.22 3.81
CA TRP A 164 1.68 17.93 4.04
C TRP A 164 0.59 17.69 3.00
N ASN A 165 0.90 17.16 1.82
CA ASN A 165 -0.01 17.13 0.66
C ASN A 165 -1.13 16.08 0.77
N ALA A 166 -0.85 14.98 1.46
CA ALA A 166 -1.84 13.96 1.81
C ALA A 166 -1.60 13.50 3.25
N PRO A 167 -1.79 14.40 4.24
CA PRO A 167 -1.22 14.26 5.58
C PRO A 167 -1.79 13.04 6.34
N TYR A 168 -3.06 12.69 6.13
CA TYR A 168 -3.64 11.50 6.76
C TYR A 168 -3.20 10.21 6.09
N ILE A 169 -3.24 10.12 4.76
CA ILE A 169 -2.78 8.93 4.03
C ILE A 169 -1.31 8.68 4.35
N LEU A 170 -0.46 9.68 4.15
CA LEU A 170 0.98 9.56 4.28
C LEU A 170 1.42 9.46 5.73
N GLY A 171 0.77 10.17 6.65
CA GLY A 171 1.05 10.05 8.08
C GLY A 171 0.68 8.68 8.65
N VAL A 172 -0.51 8.15 8.31
CA VAL A 172 -0.90 6.77 8.71
C VAL A 172 0.01 5.74 8.06
N ARG A 173 0.27 5.85 6.75
CA ARG A 173 1.22 4.98 6.04
C ARG A 173 2.59 4.98 6.70
N ALA A 174 3.04 6.13 7.19
CA ALA A 174 4.38 6.26 7.73
C ALA A 174 4.59 5.48 9.04
N VAL A 175 3.52 5.16 9.76
CA VAL A 175 3.59 4.52 11.09
C VAL A 175 2.84 3.19 11.16
N ALA A 176 1.72 3.01 10.47
CA ALA A 176 0.80 1.90 10.72
C ALA A 176 1.45 0.52 10.55
N ASN A 177 2.12 0.30 9.41
CA ASN A 177 2.82 -0.97 9.16
C ASN A 177 3.98 -1.21 10.13
N ALA A 178 4.73 -0.16 10.49
CA ALA A 178 5.81 -0.25 11.45
C ALA A 178 5.30 -0.66 12.83
N LEU A 179 4.24 -0.01 13.31
CA LEU A 179 3.59 -0.31 14.58
C LEU A 179 3.01 -1.72 14.57
N ALA A 180 2.35 -2.14 13.47
CA ALA A 180 1.81 -3.49 13.32
C ALA A 180 2.89 -4.58 13.39
N ALA A 181 4.07 -4.32 12.81
CA ALA A 181 5.24 -5.19 12.91
C ALA A 181 5.88 -5.23 14.32
N GLY A 182 5.40 -4.42 15.27
CA GLY A 182 5.90 -4.38 16.64
C GLY A 182 6.99 -3.34 16.89
N ASN A 183 7.21 -2.40 15.96
CA ASN A 183 8.08 -1.25 16.17
C ASN A 183 7.36 -0.14 16.95
N THR A 184 8.12 0.80 17.51
CA THR A 184 7.59 2.08 18.01
C THR A 184 8.00 3.21 17.07
N ALA A 185 7.34 4.36 17.12
CA ALA A 185 7.57 5.43 16.16
C ALA A 185 7.60 6.83 16.78
N VAL A 186 8.45 7.69 16.21
CA VAL A 186 8.41 9.15 16.35
C VAL A 186 7.98 9.72 15.00
N LEU A 187 6.78 10.29 14.94
CA LEU A 187 6.18 10.91 13.78
C LEU A 187 6.47 12.42 13.80
N LYS A 188 7.43 12.85 12.97
CA LYS A 188 7.79 14.26 12.82
C LYS A 188 6.84 14.93 11.82
N ALA A 189 6.02 15.85 12.30
CA ALA A 189 5.07 16.59 11.48
C ALA A 189 5.77 17.50 10.46
N PRO A 190 5.13 17.79 9.31
CA PRO A 190 5.44 18.97 8.53
C PRO A 190 4.92 20.21 9.27
N GLU A 191 5.62 21.33 9.14
CA GLU A 191 5.31 22.60 9.80
C GLU A 191 4.03 23.24 9.24
N ILE A 192 3.65 22.84 8.03
CA ILE A 192 2.46 23.34 7.35
C ILE A 192 1.18 22.67 7.86
N SER A 193 1.21 21.39 8.24
CA SER A 193 0.04 20.66 8.74
C SER A 193 0.28 19.88 10.05
N PRO A 194 0.72 20.57 11.12
CA PRO A 194 1.00 19.93 12.40
C PRO A 194 -0.25 19.37 13.08
N ARG A 195 -1.43 19.98 12.90
CA ARG A 195 -2.70 19.51 13.50
C ARG A 195 -3.16 18.20 12.89
N CYS A 196 -3.05 18.03 11.57
CA CYS A 196 -3.31 16.75 10.93
C CYS A 196 -2.43 15.63 11.51
N THR A 197 -1.13 15.90 11.71
CA THR A 197 -0.19 14.92 12.28
C THR A 197 -0.51 14.59 13.74
N TRP A 198 -0.80 15.61 14.56
CA TRP A 198 -1.25 15.42 15.94
C TRP A 198 -2.54 14.59 16.00
N ALA A 199 -3.49 14.85 15.09
CA ALA A 199 -4.77 14.15 15.07
C ALA A 199 -4.61 12.64 14.82
N ILE A 200 -3.63 12.23 14.01
CA ILE A 200 -3.29 10.81 13.83
C ILE A 200 -2.88 10.18 15.17
N ALA A 201 -1.93 10.80 15.88
CA ALA A 201 -1.48 10.31 17.18
C ALA A 201 -2.61 10.29 18.22
N SER A 202 -3.42 11.38 18.26
CA SER A 202 -4.62 11.49 19.10
C SER A 202 -5.59 10.35 18.86
N CYS A 203 -5.88 9.99 17.61
CA CYS A 203 -6.79 8.87 17.27
C CYS A 203 -6.22 7.52 17.73
N PHE A 204 -4.93 7.27 17.53
CA PHE A 204 -4.29 6.04 18.01
C PHE A 204 -4.34 5.92 19.54
N HIS A 205 -4.05 7.00 20.27
CA HIS A 205 -4.09 6.99 21.73
C HIS A 205 -5.52 6.86 22.26
N ALA A 206 -6.50 7.50 21.65
CA ALA A 206 -7.92 7.30 21.95
C ALA A 206 -8.38 5.85 21.69
N ALA A 207 -7.75 5.15 20.73
CA ALA A 207 -7.97 3.73 20.50
C ALA A 207 -7.39 2.83 21.61
N GLY A 208 -6.51 3.36 22.47
CA GLY A 208 -5.83 2.61 23.53
C GLY A 208 -4.40 2.20 23.17
N LEU A 209 -3.77 2.86 22.18
CA LEU A 209 -2.35 2.66 21.91
C LEU A 209 -1.52 3.00 23.16
N PRO A 210 -0.65 2.09 23.65
CA PRO A 210 0.13 2.33 24.87
C PRO A 210 1.02 3.57 24.78
N ALA A 211 1.24 4.20 25.93
CA ALA A 211 2.11 5.37 26.06
C ALA A 211 3.50 5.09 25.45
N GLY A 212 4.00 6.06 24.67
CA GLY A 212 5.32 6.00 24.04
C GLY A 212 5.39 5.18 22.75
N VAL A 213 4.40 4.36 22.41
CA VAL A 213 4.44 3.54 21.18
C VAL A 213 4.44 4.40 19.92
N LEU A 214 3.61 5.44 19.90
CA LEU A 214 3.63 6.51 18.91
C LEU A 214 3.83 7.82 19.64
N ASN A 215 4.69 8.68 19.11
CA ASN A 215 4.89 10.04 19.57
C ASN A 215 4.84 10.95 18.35
N SER A 216 4.26 12.14 18.47
CA SER A 216 4.22 13.13 17.40
C SER A 216 4.73 14.48 17.86
N LEU A 217 5.54 15.13 17.03
CA LEU A 217 6.06 16.46 17.31
C LEU A 217 6.10 17.32 16.04
N ALA A 218 5.89 18.61 16.22
CA ALA A 218 6.06 19.62 15.19
C ALA A 218 7.23 20.54 15.56
N HIS A 219 7.65 21.37 14.62
CA HIS A 219 8.76 22.30 14.79
C HIS A 219 8.57 23.48 13.83
N THR A 220 9.42 24.50 13.97
CA THR A 220 9.57 25.52 12.92
C THR A 220 10.44 25.03 11.78
N THR A 221 10.34 25.68 10.62
CA THR A 221 11.22 25.40 9.47
C THR A 221 12.70 25.58 9.81
N ALA A 222 13.02 26.55 10.67
CA ALA A 222 14.39 26.81 11.10
C ALA A 222 14.96 25.68 11.99
N ALA A 223 14.13 25.04 12.82
CA ALA A 223 14.55 23.95 13.71
C ALA A 223 14.57 22.57 13.02
N ALA A 224 13.94 22.43 11.85
CA ALA A 224 13.80 21.17 11.14
C ALA A 224 15.13 20.43 10.89
N PRO A 225 16.21 21.08 10.41
CA PRO A 225 17.47 20.39 10.10
C PRO A 225 18.13 19.80 11.33
N GLU A 226 18.25 20.58 12.41
CA GLU A 226 18.92 20.17 13.64
C GLU A 226 18.18 19.00 14.33
N ILE A 227 16.85 19.08 14.40
CA ILE A 227 16.01 18.01 14.95
C ILE A 227 16.13 16.73 14.12
N THR A 228 16.06 16.85 12.80
CA THR A 228 16.15 15.69 11.89
C THR A 228 17.51 15.02 12.00
N GLN A 229 18.59 15.81 12.03
CA GLN A 229 19.95 15.30 12.21
C GLN A 229 20.10 14.59 13.55
N ALA A 230 19.61 15.17 14.65
CA ALA A 230 19.68 14.57 15.98
C ALA A 230 18.92 13.24 16.05
N LEU A 231 17.70 13.18 15.49
CA LEU A 231 16.88 11.96 15.45
C LEU A 231 17.55 10.86 14.60
N ILE A 232 18.14 11.21 13.46
CA ILE A 232 18.84 10.25 12.60
C ILE A 232 20.16 9.80 13.23
N ALA A 233 20.86 10.65 13.97
CA ALA A 233 22.13 10.30 14.61
C ALA A 233 21.92 9.38 15.84
N ASP A 234 20.80 9.49 16.54
CA ASP A 234 20.54 8.73 17.77
C ASP A 234 20.61 7.20 17.52
N PRO A 235 21.36 6.42 18.33
CA PRO A 235 21.53 4.98 18.12
C PRO A 235 20.27 4.16 18.43
N ARG A 236 19.28 4.72 19.13
CA ARG A 236 18.01 4.06 19.47
C ARG A 236 17.04 4.05 18.31
N VAL A 237 17.12 5.04 17.41
CA VAL A 237 16.40 5.02 16.13
C VAL A 237 17.05 3.96 15.25
N ARG A 238 16.28 3.03 14.69
CA ARG A 238 16.80 1.84 13.99
C ARG A 238 16.50 1.81 12.50
N LYS A 239 15.51 2.58 12.05
CA LYS A 239 15.16 2.74 10.63
C LYS A 239 14.45 4.08 10.43
N ILE A 240 14.61 4.64 9.25
CA ILE A 240 14.03 5.93 8.86
C ILE A 240 13.02 5.69 7.74
N ASN A 241 11.92 6.43 7.80
CA ASN A 241 10.92 6.49 6.76
C ASN A 241 10.67 7.95 6.41
N PHE A 242 10.90 8.30 5.14
CA PHE A 242 10.70 9.64 4.66
C PHE A 242 9.91 9.63 3.36
N THR A 243 8.81 10.38 3.36
CA THR A 243 8.15 10.84 2.15
C THR A 243 8.35 12.34 1.99
N GLY A 244 8.73 12.78 0.79
CA GLY A 244 8.89 14.21 0.50
C GLY A 244 9.70 14.48 -0.77
N SER A 245 10.35 15.64 -0.85
CA SER A 245 11.10 16.00 -2.05
C SER A 245 12.35 15.14 -2.22
N THR A 246 12.73 14.87 -3.47
CA THR A 246 13.95 14.11 -3.80
C THR A 246 15.21 14.76 -3.25
N ALA A 247 15.29 16.09 -3.24
CA ALA A 247 16.42 16.83 -2.67
C ALA A 247 16.59 16.55 -1.17
N VAL A 248 15.51 16.62 -0.38
CA VAL A 248 15.56 16.32 1.06
C VAL A 248 15.78 14.82 1.29
N GLY A 249 15.19 13.96 0.46
CA GLY A 249 15.42 12.51 0.51
C GLY A 249 16.89 12.13 0.37
N ARG A 250 17.64 12.79 -0.53
CA ARG A 250 19.10 12.60 -0.68
C ARG A 250 19.86 12.99 0.60
N ILE A 251 19.51 14.13 1.21
CA ILE A 251 20.13 14.61 2.45
C ILE A 251 19.86 13.61 3.60
N ILE A 252 18.64 13.11 3.72
CA ILE A 252 18.26 12.09 4.71
C ILE A 252 19.02 10.78 4.48
N ALA A 253 19.10 10.32 3.23
CA ALA A 253 19.83 9.11 2.87
C ALA A 253 21.33 9.22 3.20
N GLU A 254 21.94 10.38 2.96
CA GLU A 254 23.34 10.64 3.31
C GLU A 254 23.55 10.55 4.83
N MET A 255 22.72 11.22 5.62
CA MET A 255 22.79 11.17 7.09
C MET A 255 22.56 9.75 7.62
N ALA A 256 21.58 9.04 7.06
CA ALA A 256 21.29 7.66 7.43
C ALA A 256 22.43 6.71 7.09
N GLY A 257 23.07 6.89 5.93
CA GLY A 257 24.23 6.13 5.49
C GLY A 257 25.42 6.30 6.46
N ARG A 258 25.69 7.53 6.92
CA ARG A 258 26.70 7.79 7.97
C ARG A 258 26.39 7.05 9.27
N ALA A 259 25.12 6.86 9.59
CA ALA A 259 24.65 6.16 10.79
C ALA A 259 24.36 4.65 10.58
N LEU A 260 24.58 4.12 9.36
CA LEU A 260 24.26 2.75 8.95
C LEU A 260 22.80 2.32 9.24
N LYS A 261 21.85 3.25 9.01
CA LYS A 261 20.42 3.02 9.23
C LYS A 261 19.71 2.73 7.90
N PRO A 262 18.92 1.65 7.79
CA PRO A 262 18.04 1.44 6.65
C PRO A 262 17.05 2.60 6.50
N VAL A 263 16.71 2.94 5.27
CA VAL A 263 15.76 4.01 4.93
C VAL A 263 14.73 3.49 3.95
N LEU A 264 13.47 3.87 4.14
CA LEU A 264 12.42 3.79 3.13
C LEU A 264 12.20 5.22 2.61
N LEU A 265 12.30 5.41 1.29
CA LEU A 265 12.13 6.69 0.62
C LEU A 265 11.01 6.60 -0.41
N GLU A 266 10.04 7.52 -0.33
CA GLU A 266 9.08 7.79 -1.40
C GLU A 266 9.15 9.28 -1.74
N LEU A 267 9.59 9.56 -2.97
CA LEU A 267 10.06 10.89 -3.35
C LEU A 267 9.29 11.44 -4.56
N GLY A 268 9.76 12.54 -5.13
CA GLY A 268 9.10 13.23 -6.24
C GLY A 268 8.91 12.36 -7.48
N GLY A 269 8.02 12.81 -8.37
CA GLY A 269 7.69 12.18 -9.64
C GLY A 269 7.79 13.13 -10.83
N LYS A 270 7.73 12.57 -12.04
CA LYS A 270 7.47 13.30 -13.29
C LYS A 270 6.61 12.42 -14.19
N ALA A 271 5.43 12.06 -13.68
CA ALA A 271 4.67 10.93 -14.19
C ALA A 271 4.26 11.14 -15.67
N PRO A 272 4.64 10.21 -16.56
CA PRO A 272 4.20 10.24 -17.94
C PRO A 272 2.81 9.59 -18.08
N ALA A 273 1.97 10.16 -18.96
CA ALA A 273 0.73 9.58 -19.44
C ALA A 273 0.80 9.44 -20.97
N ILE A 274 0.86 8.22 -21.48
CA ILE A 274 0.90 7.95 -22.92
C ILE A 274 -0.52 7.84 -23.45
N VAL A 275 -0.90 8.68 -24.42
CA VAL A 275 -2.17 8.61 -25.14
C VAL A 275 -1.91 8.07 -26.54
N TRP A 276 -2.22 6.79 -26.74
CA TRP A 276 -1.90 6.11 -27.98
C TRP A 276 -2.93 6.36 -29.09
N LYS A 277 -2.59 5.97 -30.33
CA LYS A 277 -3.39 6.28 -31.52
C LYS A 277 -4.78 5.65 -31.56
N ASP A 278 -4.99 4.59 -30.79
CA ASP A 278 -6.24 3.84 -30.65
C ASP A 278 -6.91 4.06 -29.29
N ALA A 279 -6.49 5.07 -28.53
CA ALA A 279 -7.08 5.38 -27.24
C ALA A 279 -8.50 5.95 -27.36
N ASP A 280 -9.36 5.63 -26.39
CA ASP A 280 -10.55 6.44 -26.12
C ASP A 280 -10.10 7.84 -25.67
N LEU A 281 -10.21 8.82 -26.57
CA LEU A 281 -9.71 10.17 -26.34
C LEU A 281 -10.55 10.97 -25.33
N ASP A 282 -11.83 10.63 -25.13
CA ASP A 282 -12.67 11.28 -24.12
C ASP A 282 -12.32 10.79 -22.71
N LEU A 283 -12.11 9.48 -22.57
CA LEU A 283 -11.57 8.89 -21.35
C LEU A 283 -10.18 9.44 -21.04
N ALA A 284 -9.26 9.39 -22.01
CA ALA A 284 -7.88 9.85 -21.84
C ALA A 284 -7.82 11.33 -21.45
N ALA A 285 -8.60 12.21 -22.12
CA ALA A 285 -8.61 13.63 -21.77
C ALA A 285 -9.15 13.88 -20.36
N THR A 286 -10.17 13.14 -19.95
CA THR A 286 -10.77 13.23 -18.61
C THR A 286 -9.78 12.80 -17.53
N GLU A 287 -9.15 11.63 -17.72
CA GLU A 287 -8.23 11.06 -16.74
C GLU A 287 -6.88 11.79 -16.69
N CYS A 288 -6.37 12.29 -17.83
CA CYS A 288 -5.19 13.16 -17.85
C CYS A 288 -5.46 14.50 -17.13
N ALA A 289 -6.63 15.12 -17.34
CA ALA A 289 -6.98 16.36 -16.63
C ALA A 289 -7.07 16.14 -15.12
N LYS A 290 -7.77 15.08 -14.68
CA LYS A 290 -7.82 14.70 -13.25
C LYS A 290 -6.42 14.42 -12.69
N GLY A 291 -5.65 13.60 -13.38
CA GLY A 291 -4.29 13.21 -12.97
C GLY A 291 -3.34 14.40 -12.86
N ALA A 292 -3.52 15.44 -13.68
CA ALA A 292 -2.70 16.65 -13.64
C ALA A 292 -3.13 17.65 -12.55
N PHE A 293 -4.43 17.77 -12.26
CA PHE A 293 -4.96 18.93 -11.52
C PHE A 293 -5.67 18.61 -10.20
N ILE A 294 -5.94 17.34 -9.86
CA ILE A 294 -6.43 16.99 -8.51
C ILE A 294 -5.46 17.56 -7.46
N HIS A 295 -6.02 18.19 -6.42
CA HIS A 295 -5.26 18.90 -5.40
C HIS A 295 -4.24 19.91 -5.96
N ALA A 296 -4.63 20.62 -7.03
CA ALA A 296 -3.79 21.58 -7.74
C ALA A 296 -2.47 20.97 -8.26
N GLY A 297 -2.45 19.68 -8.57
CA GLY A 297 -1.26 18.97 -9.03
C GLY A 297 -0.21 18.71 -7.93
N GLN A 298 -0.51 18.99 -6.66
CA GLN A 298 0.41 18.80 -5.52
C GLN A 298 0.41 17.34 -5.02
N VAL A 299 0.54 16.39 -5.95
CA VAL A 299 0.59 14.95 -5.68
C VAL A 299 1.86 14.41 -6.34
N CYS A 300 2.63 13.58 -5.64
CA CYS A 300 3.87 12.99 -6.18
C CYS A 300 3.64 12.16 -7.46
N MET A 301 2.41 11.65 -7.64
CA MET A 301 1.96 10.88 -8.79
C MET A 301 1.25 11.73 -9.86
N SER A 302 1.18 13.05 -9.71
CA SER A 302 0.49 13.92 -10.67
C SER A 302 1.01 13.73 -12.09
N THR A 303 0.11 13.77 -13.06
CA THR A 303 0.48 13.70 -14.48
C THR A 303 1.24 14.96 -14.86
N GLU A 304 2.49 14.79 -15.28
CA GLU A 304 3.41 15.90 -15.55
C GLU A 304 3.81 16.00 -17.03
N LYS A 305 3.84 14.84 -17.72
CA LYS A 305 4.09 14.74 -19.17
C LYS A 305 2.99 13.91 -19.82
N ILE A 306 2.17 14.52 -20.67
CA ILE A 306 1.22 13.83 -21.53
C ILE A 306 1.88 13.61 -22.88
N LEU A 307 2.18 12.35 -23.21
CA LEU A 307 2.81 11.95 -24.47
C LEU A 307 1.72 11.45 -25.41
N VAL A 308 1.36 12.23 -26.43
CA VAL A 308 0.23 11.94 -27.31
C VAL A 308 0.70 11.57 -28.71
N HIS A 309 0.16 10.48 -29.25
CA HIS A 309 0.49 10.07 -30.61
C HIS A 309 0.06 11.14 -31.64
N CYS A 310 0.94 11.47 -32.58
CA CYS A 310 0.78 12.58 -33.54
C CYS A 310 -0.57 12.54 -34.30
N SER A 311 -1.04 11.34 -34.65
CA SER A 311 -2.30 11.13 -35.40
C SER A 311 -3.56 11.56 -34.63
N VAL A 312 -3.49 11.65 -33.30
CA VAL A 312 -4.62 12.02 -32.43
C VAL A 312 -4.37 13.30 -31.63
N ALA A 313 -3.15 13.85 -31.66
CA ALA A 313 -2.70 15.00 -30.86
C ALA A 313 -3.64 16.20 -30.96
N LYS A 314 -4.08 16.57 -32.18
CA LYS A 314 -4.98 17.71 -32.38
C LYS A 314 -6.34 17.49 -31.70
N VAL A 315 -6.95 16.33 -31.91
CA VAL A 315 -8.30 16.02 -31.36
C VAL A 315 -8.24 15.86 -29.86
N PHE A 316 -7.22 15.17 -29.36
CA PHE A 316 -6.97 15.01 -27.94
C PHE A 316 -6.73 16.37 -27.25
N GLY A 317 -5.93 17.24 -27.84
CA GLY A 317 -5.62 18.56 -27.29
C GLY A 317 -6.86 19.42 -27.07
N GLU A 318 -7.79 19.45 -28.03
CA GLU A 318 -9.08 20.16 -27.87
C GLU A 318 -9.93 19.56 -26.75
N LYS A 319 -10.01 18.23 -26.67
CA LYS A 319 -10.74 17.53 -25.60
C LYS A 319 -10.12 17.82 -24.23
N LEU A 320 -8.80 17.75 -24.11
CA LEU A 320 -8.07 18.04 -22.88
C LEU A 320 -8.31 19.49 -22.42
N LYS A 321 -8.27 20.44 -23.36
CA LYS A 321 -8.57 21.85 -23.09
C LYS A 321 -9.97 22.03 -22.49
N VAL A 322 -10.98 21.41 -23.10
CA VAL A 322 -12.37 21.45 -22.60
C VAL A 322 -12.45 20.80 -21.21
N LYS A 323 -11.91 19.59 -21.03
CA LYS A 323 -11.97 18.88 -19.75
C LYS A 323 -11.25 19.61 -18.62
N ALA A 324 -10.07 20.17 -18.89
CA ALA A 324 -9.35 20.95 -17.90
C ALA A 324 -10.16 22.19 -17.46
N GLY A 325 -10.76 22.92 -18.40
CA GLY A 325 -11.55 24.12 -18.09
C GLY A 325 -12.93 23.85 -17.46
N GLU A 326 -13.57 22.72 -17.79
CA GLU A 326 -14.85 22.32 -17.18
C GLU A 326 -14.67 21.80 -15.75
N MET A 327 -13.59 21.06 -15.50
CA MET A 327 -13.37 20.37 -14.22
C MET A 327 -12.66 21.24 -13.18
N PHE A 328 -11.80 22.15 -13.61
CA PHE A 328 -10.91 22.89 -12.71
C PHE A 328 -10.92 24.39 -13.01
N GLY A 329 -11.18 25.18 -11.96
CA GLY A 329 -11.01 26.63 -11.95
C GLY A 329 -9.67 27.05 -11.32
N VAL A 330 -9.63 28.27 -10.79
CA VAL A 330 -8.49 28.71 -9.96
C VAL A 330 -8.40 27.85 -8.70
N MET A 331 -7.23 27.25 -8.48
CA MET A 331 -6.96 26.35 -7.36
C MET A 331 -6.01 26.99 -6.36
N CYS A 332 -6.00 26.48 -5.12
CA CYS A 332 -5.08 26.90 -4.07
C CYS A 332 -3.92 25.92 -3.95
N LEU A 333 -2.70 26.43 -4.08
CA LEU A 333 -1.49 25.74 -3.66
C LEU A 333 -1.27 25.96 -2.16
N VAL A 334 -0.40 25.15 -1.57
CA VAL A 334 -0.14 25.19 -0.13
C VAL A 334 0.61 26.47 0.30
N ASN A 335 1.30 27.13 -0.64
CA ASN A 335 1.98 28.39 -0.39
C ASN A 335 2.26 29.14 -1.70
N ARG A 336 2.63 30.42 -1.55
CA ARG A 336 3.00 31.31 -2.66
C ARG A 336 4.26 30.85 -3.41
N MET A 337 5.22 30.20 -2.74
CA MET A 337 6.45 29.73 -3.39
C MET A 337 6.16 28.67 -4.46
N GLY A 338 5.14 27.82 -4.25
CA GLY A 338 4.66 26.87 -5.25
C GLY A 338 4.14 27.57 -6.51
N VAL A 339 3.41 28.69 -6.35
CA VAL A 339 2.92 29.50 -7.47
C VAL A 339 4.09 30.13 -8.22
N GLU A 340 5.02 30.77 -7.51
CA GLU A 340 6.19 31.43 -8.10
C GLU A 340 7.07 30.45 -8.89
N LYS A 341 7.25 29.23 -8.38
CA LYS A 341 7.94 28.14 -9.08
C LYS A 341 7.24 27.79 -10.39
N ASN A 342 5.93 27.57 -10.37
CA ASN A 342 5.16 27.20 -11.57
C ASN A 342 5.15 28.33 -12.61
N VAL A 343 4.97 29.58 -12.18
CA VAL A 343 5.06 30.76 -13.06
C VAL A 343 6.43 30.84 -13.74
N LYS A 344 7.52 30.57 -13.01
CA LYS A 344 8.87 30.52 -13.59
C LYS A 344 9.02 29.42 -14.65
N LEU A 345 8.52 28.21 -14.38
CA LEU A 345 8.55 27.09 -15.33
C LEU A 345 7.76 27.38 -16.60
N VAL A 346 6.55 27.95 -16.45
CA VAL A 346 5.70 28.35 -17.58
C VAL A 346 6.40 29.44 -18.40
N LYS A 347 6.96 30.45 -17.75
CA LYS A 347 7.66 31.56 -18.42
C LYS A 347 8.85 31.06 -19.24
N ASP A 348 9.69 30.19 -18.67
CA ASP A 348 10.82 29.57 -19.39
C ASP A 348 10.36 28.84 -20.66
N ALA A 349 9.31 28.04 -20.55
CA ALA A 349 8.77 27.30 -21.68
C ALA A 349 8.21 28.24 -22.78
N VAL A 350 7.50 29.30 -22.39
CA VAL A 350 6.91 30.28 -23.31
C VAL A 350 7.97 31.11 -24.02
N GLU A 351 9.02 31.52 -23.32
CA GLU A 351 10.18 32.19 -23.93
C GLU A 351 10.89 31.30 -24.95
N LYS A 352 10.76 29.97 -24.83
CA LYS A 352 11.28 28.96 -25.77
C LYS A 352 10.25 28.48 -26.80
N GLY A 353 9.09 29.14 -26.90
CA GLY A 353 8.15 28.97 -28.01
C GLY A 353 7.02 27.95 -27.82
N VAL A 354 6.70 27.52 -26.59
CA VAL A 354 5.52 26.65 -26.36
C VAL A 354 4.20 27.40 -26.52
N GLU A 355 3.16 26.66 -26.89
CA GLU A 355 1.79 27.13 -26.90
C GLU A 355 1.13 26.91 -25.52
N VAL A 356 0.48 27.94 -24.98
CA VAL A 356 -0.36 27.82 -23.77
C VAL A 356 -1.79 27.52 -24.21
N MET A 357 -2.24 26.28 -24.05
CA MET A 357 -3.57 25.83 -24.46
C MET A 357 -4.68 26.21 -23.46
N VAL A 358 -4.33 26.17 -22.17
CA VAL A 358 -5.20 26.46 -21.02
C VAL A 358 -4.43 27.37 -20.06
N GLY A 359 -5.12 28.36 -19.49
CA GLY A 359 -4.57 29.29 -18.50
C GLY A 359 -3.91 30.53 -19.11
N GLY A 360 -3.14 31.26 -18.30
CA GLY A 360 -2.46 32.51 -18.68
C GLY A 360 -1.11 32.66 -17.96
N LEU A 361 -0.27 33.60 -18.41
CA LEU A 361 1.13 33.73 -17.96
C LEU A 361 1.31 34.26 -16.52
N GLY A 362 0.23 34.52 -15.78
CA GLY A 362 0.25 35.10 -14.44
C GLY A 362 -0.23 34.12 -13.36
N GLY A 363 0.39 34.18 -12.18
CA GLY A 363 -0.24 33.67 -10.97
C GLY A 363 -1.37 34.59 -10.52
N GLU A 364 -2.34 34.03 -9.80
CA GLU A 364 -3.39 34.82 -9.15
C GLU A 364 -2.87 35.41 -7.82
N GLU A 365 -3.69 36.17 -7.09
CA GLU A 365 -3.31 36.70 -5.79
C GLU A 365 -3.03 35.59 -4.75
N GLY A 366 -1.94 35.71 -4.01
CA GLY A 366 -1.60 34.81 -2.90
C GLY A 366 -1.05 33.45 -3.34
N ALA A 367 -1.65 32.37 -2.84
CA ALA A 367 -1.28 30.99 -3.16
C ALA A 367 -2.16 30.37 -4.26
N LYS A 368 -2.77 31.19 -5.12
CA LYS A 368 -3.74 30.74 -6.12
C LYS A 368 -3.16 30.69 -7.52
N MET A 369 -3.57 29.67 -8.30
CA MET A 369 -3.14 29.51 -9.69
C MET A 369 -4.19 28.75 -10.52
N ALA A 370 -4.40 29.17 -11.76
CA ALA A 370 -5.24 28.48 -12.73
C ALA A 370 -4.52 27.25 -13.33
N PRO A 371 -5.24 26.25 -13.85
CA PRO A 371 -4.63 25.12 -14.54
C PRO A 371 -3.92 25.58 -15.81
N MET A 372 -2.73 25.04 -16.05
CA MET A 372 -1.88 25.36 -17.20
C MET A 372 -1.60 24.10 -18.01
N VAL A 373 -1.93 24.14 -19.30
CA VAL A 373 -1.60 23.07 -20.28
C VAL A 373 -0.70 23.67 -21.35
N LEU A 374 0.53 23.18 -21.46
CA LEU A 374 1.54 23.70 -22.38
C LEU A 374 1.85 22.66 -23.46
N ARG A 375 1.65 23.02 -24.72
CA ARG A 375 1.91 22.17 -25.88
C ARG A 375 3.23 22.52 -26.55
N GLY A 376 3.96 21.48 -26.96
CA GLY A 376 5.24 21.62 -27.64
C GLY A 376 6.43 21.75 -26.69
N VAL A 377 6.31 21.23 -25.47
CA VAL A 377 7.41 21.22 -24.49
C VAL A 377 8.54 20.32 -24.98
N THR A 378 9.78 20.81 -24.93
CA THR A 378 10.99 20.10 -25.38
C THR A 378 11.99 19.89 -24.25
N GLU A 379 13.01 19.05 -24.48
CA GLU A 379 14.07 18.70 -23.52
C GLU A 379 14.93 19.90 -23.06
N GLU A 380 14.87 21.03 -23.79
CA GLU A 380 15.57 22.28 -23.47
C GLU A 380 14.85 23.13 -22.41
N MET A 381 13.59 22.82 -22.11
CA MET A 381 12.75 23.60 -21.20
C MET A 381 12.80 23.05 -19.78
N ASP A 382 12.80 23.92 -18.77
CA ASP A 382 12.87 23.51 -17.37
C ASP A 382 11.67 22.65 -16.96
N LEU A 383 10.50 22.95 -17.52
CA LEU A 383 9.25 22.21 -17.29
C LEU A 383 9.33 20.75 -17.74
N TYR A 384 10.18 20.41 -18.71
CA TYR A 384 10.36 19.02 -19.15
C TYR A 384 11.02 18.15 -18.06
N LYS A 385 12.01 18.72 -17.34
CA LYS A 385 12.85 17.98 -16.37
C LYS A 385 12.33 18.09 -14.94
N THR A 386 11.79 19.26 -14.59
CA THR A 386 11.44 19.61 -13.22
C THR A 386 10.02 19.17 -12.90
N GLU A 387 9.83 18.44 -11.80
CA GLU A 387 8.50 18.20 -11.22
C GLU A 387 7.85 19.56 -10.90
N SER A 388 6.70 19.85 -11.49
CA SER A 388 6.00 21.13 -11.26
C SER A 388 5.49 21.21 -9.83
N PHE A 389 4.89 20.11 -9.35
CA PHE A 389 4.18 20.01 -8.07
C PHE A 389 3.17 21.16 -7.90
N GLY A 390 2.48 21.46 -9.00
CA GLY A 390 1.49 22.52 -9.13
C GLY A 390 0.62 22.26 -10.35
N PRO A 391 -0.31 23.17 -10.68
CA PRO A 391 -1.33 22.91 -11.69
C PRO A 391 -0.79 23.18 -13.10
N THR A 392 0.31 22.54 -13.48
CA THR A 392 1.01 22.72 -14.76
C THR A 392 1.37 21.39 -15.40
N VAL A 393 0.92 21.14 -16.63
CA VAL A 393 1.21 19.89 -17.36
C VAL A 393 1.73 20.15 -18.77
N SER A 394 2.67 19.31 -19.20
CA SER A 394 3.23 19.34 -20.57
C SER A 394 2.46 18.39 -21.49
N MET A 395 2.13 18.82 -22.71
CA MET A 395 1.67 17.96 -23.79
C MET A 395 2.74 17.89 -24.88
N ILE A 396 3.23 16.67 -25.14
CA ILE A 396 4.35 16.37 -26.03
C ILE A 396 3.84 15.39 -27.08
N GLU A 397 4.09 15.67 -28.35
CA GLU A 397 3.70 14.80 -29.46
C GLU A 397 4.78 13.75 -29.72
N VAL A 398 4.36 12.52 -30.01
CA VAL A 398 5.23 11.37 -30.31
C VAL A 398 4.69 10.60 -31.50
N ASP A 399 5.55 9.92 -32.26
CA ASP A 399 5.15 9.17 -33.46
C ASP A 399 5.30 7.65 -33.30
N THR A 400 6.28 7.21 -32.51
CA THR A 400 6.63 5.79 -32.37
C THR A 400 6.57 5.30 -30.93
N GLU A 401 6.42 3.98 -30.75
CA GLU A 401 6.39 3.34 -29.43
C GLU A 401 7.75 3.54 -28.74
N GLU A 402 8.83 3.43 -29.51
CA GLU A 402 10.21 3.64 -29.08
C GLU A 402 10.46 5.07 -28.58
N GLU A 403 9.97 6.08 -29.32
CA GLU A 403 10.07 7.48 -28.92
C GLU A 403 9.26 7.77 -27.65
N ALA A 404 8.02 7.27 -27.58
CA ALA A 404 7.16 7.45 -26.41
C ALA A 404 7.81 6.84 -25.15
N LEU A 405 8.39 5.65 -25.26
CA LEU A 405 9.13 5.01 -24.17
C LEU A 405 10.40 5.77 -23.80
N ARG A 406 11.16 6.25 -24.79
CA ARG A 406 12.35 7.07 -24.56
C ARG A 406 12.01 8.31 -23.74
N ILE A 407 11.00 9.08 -24.15
CA ILE A 407 10.59 10.31 -23.46
C ILE A 407 9.95 10.01 -22.10
N ALA A 408 9.18 8.94 -21.97
CA ALA A 408 8.60 8.51 -20.69
C ALA A 408 9.70 8.22 -19.66
N ASN A 409 10.76 7.54 -20.08
CA ASN A 409 11.88 7.13 -19.21
C ASN A 409 12.98 8.19 -19.09
N ASP A 410 13.00 9.21 -19.95
CA ASP A 410 13.91 10.35 -19.89
C ASP A 410 13.51 11.32 -18.78
N THR A 411 13.82 10.87 -17.57
CA THR A 411 13.64 11.57 -16.31
C THR A 411 14.43 10.84 -15.23
N GLU A 412 14.84 11.53 -14.16
CA GLU A 412 15.45 10.87 -13.01
C GLU A 412 14.41 10.13 -12.14
N TYR A 413 13.12 10.46 -12.30
CA TYR A 413 12.02 9.93 -11.50
C TYR A 413 11.47 8.61 -12.06
N GLY A 414 10.65 7.91 -11.28
CA GLY A 414 10.03 6.64 -11.67
C GLY A 414 8.96 6.19 -10.67
N LEU A 415 8.01 7.07 -10.31
CA LEU A 415 6.99 6.77 -9.29
C LEU A 415 5.72 6.13 -9.87
N SER A 416 5.02 6.86 -10.73
CA SER A 416 3.78 6.44 -11.37
C SER A 416 3.78 6.82 -12.85
N ALA A 417 2.98 6.12 -13.65
CA ALA A 417 2.78 6.37 -15.07
C ALA A 417 1.39 5.87 -15.52
N SER A 418 0.97 6.29 -16.71
CA SER A 418 -0.29 5.86 -17.31
C SER A 418 -0.15 5.62 -18.81
N VAL A 419 -0.98 4.73 -19.35
CA VAL A 419 -1.08 4.40 -20.77
C VAL A 419 -2.56 4.28 -21.15
N PHE A 420 -2.98 4.99 -22.19
CA PHE A 420 -4.32 4.92 -22.75
C PHE A 420 -4.26 4.27 -24.15
N THR A 421 -5.01 3.18 -24.33
CA THR A 421 -5.09 2.39 -25.57
C THR A 421 -6.25 1.38 -25.48
N GLU A 422 -6.90 1.08 -26.60
CA GLU A 422 -7.89 -0.01 -26.68
C GLU A 422 -7.23 -1.39 -26.87
N ASP A 423 -5.98 -1.47 -27.36
CA ASP A 423 -5.25 -2.73 -27.50
C ASP A 423 -4.48 -3.10 -26.22
N LEU A 424 -4.98 -4.10 -25.49
CA LEU A 424 -4.36 -4.61 -24.27
C LEU A 424 -2.88 -5.02 -24.45
N ARG A 425 -2.51 -5.57 -25.62
CA ARG A 425 -1.11 -5.95 -25.88
C ARG A 425 -0.21 -4.72 -25.90
N THR A 426 -0.66 -3.64 -26.52
CA THR A 426 0.03 -2.36 -26.54
C THR A 426 0.14 -1.78 -25.14
N GLY A 427 -0.96 -1.80 -24.37
CA GLY A 427 -0.95 -1.37 -22.97
C GLY A 427 0.09 -2.12 -22.12
N LEU A 428 0.14 -3.45 -22.25
CA LEU A 428 1.11 -4.29 -21.52
C LEU A 428 2.56 -4.11 -22.00
N ARG A 429 2.80 -3.84 -23.29
CA ARG A 429 4.14 -3.53 -23.80
C ARG A 429 4.66 -2.21 -23.25
N PHE A 430 3.85 -1.15 -23.29
CA PHE A 430 4.20 0.12 -22.65
C PHE A 430 4.43 -0.05 -21.15
N ALA A 431 3.51 -0.72 -20.45
CA ALA A 431 3.63 -0.95 -19.01
C ALA A 431 4.91 -1.68 -18.63
N ARG A 432 5.38 -2.62 -19.47
CA ARG A 432 6.67 -3.31 -19.26
C ARG A 432 7.87 -2.42 -19.60
N GLY A 433 7.74 -1.53 -20.57
CA GLY A 433 8.83 -0.67 -21.04
C GLY A 433 9.05 0.58 -20.19
N ILE A 434 8.03 1.05 -19.47
CA ILE A 434 8.11 2.24 -18.61
C ILE A 434 8.86 1.91 -17.30
N GLU A 435 9.86 2.71 -16.96
CA GLU A 435 10.66 2.59 -15.74
C GLU A 435 9.98 3.29 -14.55
N SER A 436 8.91 2.68 -14.04
CA SER A 436 8.10 3.25 -12.95
C SER A 436 7.68 2.20 -11.92
N GLY A 437 7.47 2.63 -10.68
CA GLY A 437 6.94 1.79 -9.61
C GLY A 437 5.49 1.32 -9.85
N ALA A 438 4.71 2.11 -10.57
CA ALA A 438 3.35 1.78 -10.99
C ALA A 438 3.08 2.26 -12.42
N VAL A 439 2.27 1.50 -13.16
CA VAL A 439 1.74 1.89 -14.46
C VAL A 439 0.26 1.52 -14.53
N HIS A 440 -0.59 2.49 -14.86
CA HIS A 440 -2.04 2.26 -14.99
C HIS A 440 -2.44 2.25 -16.46
N ILE A 441 -3.21 1.25 -16.88
CA ILE A 441 -3.75 1.17 -18.24
C ILE A 441 -5.19 1.68 -18.20
N ASN A 442 -5.50 2.70 -19.00
CA ASN A 442 -6.80 3.36 -19.09
C ASN A 442 -7.29 3.97 -17.76
N GLY A 443 -6.37 4.47 -16.94
CA GLY A 443 -6.66 5.23 -15.73
C GLY A 443 -5.57 6.27 -15.46
N MET A 444 -5.90 7.33 -14.71
CA MET A 444 -4.95 8.41 -14.42
C MET A 444 -3.68 7.94 -13.68
N THR A 445 -2.63 8.77 -13.67
CA THR A 445 -1.37 8.46 -12.95
C THR A 445 -1.55 8.45 -11.42
N VAL A 446 -2.51 9.19 -10.89
CA VAL A 446 -2.80 9.23 -9.45
C VAL A 446 -3.68 8.03 -9.07
N HIS A 447 -3.13 7.07 -8.34
CA HIS A 447 -3.88 5.93 -7.80
C HIS A 447 -3.20 5.40 -6.55
N ASP A 448 -4.00 4.93 -5.60
CA ASP A 448 -3.50 4.42 -4.35
C ASP A 448 -4.48 3.40 -3.77
N GLU A 449 -3.97 2.21 -3.46
CA GLU A 449 -4.77 1.11 -2.94
C GLU A 449 -3.93 0.29 -1.95
N THR A 450 -4.52 -0.04 -0.81
CA THR A 450 -3.83 -0.69 0.32
C THR A 450 -3.31 -2.09 -0.04
N ALA A 451 -4.02 -2.76 -0.96
CA ALA A 451 -3.73 -4.09 -1.46
C ALA A 451 -2.67 -4.14 -2.57
N LEU A 452 -2.15 -2.99 -3.04
CA LEU A 452 -1.10 -2.91 -4.05
C LEU A 452 0.22 -2.43 -3.44
N PRO A 453 1.38 -2.80 -4.02
CA PRO A 453 2.65 -2.28 -3.54
C PRO A 453 2.81 -0.83 -4.00
N HIS A 454 3.21 0.06 -3.10
CA HIS A 454 3.37 1.49 -3.39
C HIS A 454 4.81 1.94 -3.15
N GLY A 455 5.39 2.69 -4.09
CA GLY A 455 6.75 3.24 -4.01
C GLY A 455 7.35 3.52 -5.41
N GLY A 456 8.51 4.16 -5.46
CA GLY A 456 9.17 4.53 -6.72
C GLY A 456 10.33 3.63 -7.15
N TRP A 457 10.83 3.90 -8.36
CA TRP A 457 12.14 3.51 -8.88
C TRP A 457 13.05 4.75 -9.01
N LYS A 458 14.34 4.55 -9.32
CA LYS A 458 15.30 5.63 -9.62
C LYS A 458 15.34 6.68 -8.49
N SER A 459 15.30 7.97 -8.80
CA SER A 459 15.30 9.05 -7.81
C SER A 459 13.95 9.23 -7.10
N SER A 460 12.91 8.47 -7.45
CA SER A 460 11.62 8.48 -6.71
C SER A 460 11.67 7.63 -5.43
N GLY A 461 12.84 7.06 -5.10
CA GLY A 461 13.09 6.37 -3.84
C GLY A 461 13.07 4.85 -3.96
N TYR A 462 13.00 4.18 -2.81
CA TYR A 462 13.09 2.73 -2.67
C TYR A 462 12.45 2.24 -1.37
N GLY A 463 12.16 0.93 -1.33
CA GLY A 463 11.27 0.32 -0.34
C GLY A 463 9.82 0.35 -0.80
N ARG A 464 8.94 -0.38 -0.12
CA ARG A 464 7.53 -0.51 -0.52
C ARG A 464 6.57 -0.39 0.66
N PHE A 465 5.49 0.34 0.44
CA PHE A 465 4.28 0.34 1.26
C PHE A 465 3.21 -0.57 0.65
N GLY A 466 2.03 -0.64 1.29
CA GLY A 466 0.87 -1.38 0.76
C GLY A 466 1.04 -2.90 0.87
N SER A 467 0.75 -3.67 -0.18
CA SER A 467 0.95 -5.13 -0.17
C SER A 467 2.43 -5.50 -0.10
N GLY A 468 2.80 -6.29 0.91
CA GLY A 468 4.20 -6.58 1.28
C GLY A 468 4.81 -5.57 2.25
N GLY A 469 4.10 -4.48 2.56
CA GLY A 469 4.60 -3.38 3.38
C GLY A 469 4.94 -3.76 4.82
N LEU A 470 4.43 -4.87 5.39
CA LEU A 470 4.80 -5.33 6.73
C LEU A 470 6.23 -5.89 6.80
N GLU A 471 6.70 -6.56 5.73
CA GLU A 471 8.05 -7.15 5.68
C GLU A 471 9.15 -6.07 5.69
N GLU A 472 8.84 -4.87 5.21
CA GLU A 472 9.75 -3.70 5.21
C GLU A 472 10.16 -3.25 6.63
N TRP A 473 9.41 -3.66 7.65
CA TRP A 473 9.58 -3.24 9.05
C TRP A 473 10.11 -4.34 9.97
N VAL A 474 10.56 -5.46 9.41
CA VAL A 474 11.17 -6.56 10.14
C VAL A 474 12.53 -6.94 9.55
N GLN A 475 13.39 -7.52 10.38
CA GLN A 475 14.69 -8.07 10.01
C GLN A 475 14.73 -9.57 10.31
N SER A 476 15.45 -10.31 9.48
CA SER A 476 15.58 -11.76 9.62
C SER A 476 16.67 -12.13 10.64
N LYS A 477 16.39 -13.07 11.54
CA LYS A 477 17.37 -13.68 12.44
C LYS A 477 17.40 -15.20 12.25
N THR A 478 18.56 -15.72 11.86
CA THR A 478 18.76 -17.17 11.66
C THR A 478 19.28 -17.82 12.94
N ALA A 479 18.54 -18.79 13.46
CA ALA A 479 18.99 -19.69 14.53
C ALA A 479 19.22 -21.09 13.97
N VAL A 480 20.44 -21.59 14.13
CA VAL A 480 20.83 -22.94 13.68
C VAL A 480 21.07 -23.81 14.89
N LYS A 481 20.41 -24.97 14.93
CA LYS A 481 20.65 -26.00 15.94
C LYS A 481 21.31 -27.21 15.26
N LYS A 482 22.53 -27.52 15.67
CA LYS A 482 23.15 -28.81 15.40
C LYS A 482 22.72 -29.79 16.47
N LEU A 483 22.15 -30.93 16.08
CA LEU A 483 21.92 -32.03 16.99
C LEU A 483 23.29 -32.59 17.37
N VAL A 484 23.74 -32.32 18.59
CA VAL A 484 24.91 -32.99 19.16
C VAL A 484 24.43 -34.39 19.53
N SER A 485 24.96 -35.41 18.85
CA SER A 485 24.88 -36.76 19.38
C SER A 485 25.58 -36.73 20.73
N SER A 486 24.83 -36.80 21.83
CA SER A 486 25.44 -37.01 23.14
C SER A 486 26.29 -38.27 23.02
N GLY A 487 27.59 -38.15 23.27
CA GLY A 487 28.46 -39.30 23.45
C GLY A 487 28.06 -40.05 24.72
N SER A 488 26.94 -40.76 24.68
CA SER A 488 26.80 -42.02 25.38
C SER A 488 27.02 -43.07 24.31
N GLU A 489 28.00 -43.93 24.54
CA GLU A 489 28.21 -45.22 23.90
C GLU A 489 27.35 -45.49 22.67
N ALA A 490 28.02 -45.72 21.54
CA ALA A 490 27.53 -46.73 20.63
C ALA A 490 27.37 -48.04 21.44
N THR A 491 26.25 -48.19 22.15
CA THR A 491 25.67 -49.50 22.35
C THR A 491 25.33 -49.91 20.92
N ASN A 492 26.25 -50.68 20.35
CA ASN A 492 25.94 -51.52 19.22
C ASN A 492 24.64 -52.23 19.58
N LEU A 493 23.52 -51.72 19.08
CA LEU A 493 22.41 -52.58 18.68
C LEU A 493 22.90 -53.31 17.44
N THR A 494 23.91 -54.16 17.67
CA THR A 494 24.00 -55.45 17.02
C THR A 494 22.57 -55.98 17.05
N ILE A 495 22.04 -56.19 15.86
CA ILE A 495 20.88 -57.03 15.65
C ILE A 495 21.25 -58.38 16.30
N LEU A 496 20.96 -58.53 17.59
CA LEU A 496 20.86 -59.83 18.22
C LEU A 496 19.58 -60.42 17.65
N SER A 497 19.77 -61.10 16.54
CA SER A 497 18.96 -62.23 16.12
C SER A 497 18.86 -63.19 17.31
N GLY A 498 17.81 -63.04 18.12
CA GLY A 498 17.63 -63.86 19.30
C GLY A 498 16.30 -63.59 19.99
N ASN A 499 15.34 -64.49 19.74
CA ASN A 499 14.08 -64.71 20.44
C ASN A 499 13.91 -64.01 21.80
N ASP A 500 13.34 -62.80 21.82
CA ASP A 500 12.85 -62.17 23.05
C ASP A 500 11.34 -62.49 23.24
N PRO A 501 10.98 -63.36 24.21
CA PRO A 501 9.60 -63.76 24.47
C PRO A 501 8.68 -62.62 24.94
N LEU A 502 9.23 -61.48 25.40
CA LEU A 502 8.42 -60.32 25.81
C LEU A 502 7.84 -59.54 24.62
N ARG A 503 8.59 -59.44 23.51
CA ARG A 503 8.09 -58.85 22.25
C ARG A 503 7.03 -59.71 21.59
N GLN A 504 7.13 -61.03 21.72
CA GLN A 504 6.14 -61.96 21.17
C GLN A 504 4.80 -61.83 21.91
N ARG A 505 4.84 -61.73 23.25
CA ARG A 505 3.65 -61.45 24.07
C ARG A 505 3.04 -60.06 23.82
N GLN A 506 3.86 -59.05 23.52
CA GLN A 506 3.34 -57.71 23.15
C GLN A 506 2.73 -57.69 21.74
N LYS A 507 3.31 -58.42 20.78
CA LYS A 507 2.70 -58.60 19.45
C LYS A 507 1.38 -59.35 19.55
N GLU A 508 1.32 -60.44 20.30
CA GLU A 508 0.10 -61.22 20.54
C GLU A 508 -1.00 -60.40 21.21
N ARG A 509 -0.65 -59.52 22.17
CA ARG A 509 -1.60 -58.58 22.79
C ARG A 509 -2.13 -57.52 21.83
N HIS A 510 -1.28 -56.94 20.98
CA HIS A 510 -1.74 -55.97 19.98
C HIS A 510 -2.56 -56.63 18.86
N THR A 511 -2.24 -57.86 18.46
CA THR A 511 -3.04 -58.58 17.47
C THR A 511 -4.41 -58.99 18.04
N ALA A 512 -4.48 -59.41 19.31
CA ALA A 512 -5.75 -59.68 19.99
C ALA A 512 -6.63 -58.42 20.11
N GLN A 513 -6.04 -57.27 20.44
CA GLN A 513 -6.76 -56.02 20.58
C GLN A 513 -7.29 -55.46 19.25
N ILE A 514 -6.59 -55.71 18.14
CA ILE A 514 -7.06 -55.37 16.79
C ILE A 514 -8.17 -56.35 16.34
N GLN A 515 -8.07 -57.63 16.70
CA GLN A 515 -9.10 -58.63 16.38
C GLN A 515 -10.42 -58.39 17.15
N ASP A 516 -10.34 -57.99 18.42
CA ASP A 516 -11.51 -57.62 19.24
C ASP A 516 -12.21 -56.36 18.71
N THR A 517 -11.44 -55.41 18.19
CA THR A 517 -11.98 -54.19 17.55
C THR A 517 -12.66 -54.52 16.22
N PHE A 518 -12.16 -55.51 15.47
CA PHE A 518 -12.80 -56.00 14.24
C PHE A 518 -14.07 -56.83 14.52
N ASN A 519 -14.09 -57.63 15.60
CA ASN A 519 -15.26 -58.42 15.99
C ASN A 519 -16.38 -57.55 16.58
N MET A 520 -16.06 -56.43 17.24
CA MET A 520 -17.06 -55.44 17.71
C MET A 520 -17.79 -54.71 16.57
N VAL A 521 -17.20 -54.65 15.37
CA VAL A 521 -17.82 -54.02 14.18
C VAL A 521 -18.72 -55.01 13.41
N GLN A 522 -18.63 -56.32 13.66
CA GLN A 522 -19.44 -57.35 13.00
C GLN A 522 -20.66 -57.84 13.81
N ILE A 523 -20.91 -57.31 15.01
CA ILE A 523 -22.09 -57.65 15.82
C ILE A 523 -22.98 -56.41 16.00
N LEU A 524 -23.63 -55.99 14.92
CA LEU A 524 -24.88 -55.23 14.99
C LEU A 524 -25.94 -56.02 14.21
N PRO A 525 -27.08 -56.40 14.82
CA PRO A 525 -28.08 -57.20 14.15
C PRO A 525 -28.78 -56.39 13.06
N TRP A 526 -28.89 -57.03 11.89
CA TRP A 526 -29.74 -56.64 10.77
C TRP A 526 -31.18 -56.38 11.23
N LEU A 527 -31.67 -55.15 11.07
CA LEU A 527 -33.10 -54.84 11.03
C LEU A 527 -33.52 -54.64 9.56
N PRO A 528 -34.60 -55.30 9.08
CA PRO A 528 -34.95 -55.28 7.67
C PRO A 528 -35.66 -53.97 7.30
N ILE A 529 -35.12 -53.28 6.29
CA ILE A 529 -35.81 -52.21 5.59
C ILE A 529 -36.78 -52.88 4.61
N ASN A 530 -38.08 -52.74 4.86
CA ASN A 530 -39.12 -53.07 3.87
C ASN A 530 -39.53 -51.80 3.09
N PRO A 531 -39.77 -51.90 1.78
CA PRO A 531 -39.90 -50.75 0.88
C PRO A 531 -41.36 -50.39 0.63
N CYS A 532 -41.70 -49.10 0.63
CA CYS A 532 -42.95 -48.62 0.03
C CYS A 532 -42.72 -47.29 -0.70
N TRP A 533 -42.93 -47.37 -2.00
CA TRP A 533 -42.95 -46.32 -3.03
C TRP A 533 -43.97 -45.20 -2.76
N ARG A 534 -43.69 -43.98 -3.23
CA ARG A 534 -44.33 -43.41 -4.45
C ARG A 534 -43.86 -41.97 -4.77
N HIS A 535 -43.63 -41.76 -6.07
CA HIS A 535 -43.58 -40.49 -6.81
C HIS A 535 -44.87 -39.65 -6.57
N GLU A 536 -44.87 -38.31 -6.64
CA GLU A 536 -44.81 -37.47 -7.85
C GLU A 536 -44.84 -35.95 -7.50
N PRO A 537 -44.64 -35.02 -8.47
CA PRO A 537 -43.95 -33.75 -8.30
C PRO A 537 -44.87 -32.52 -8.17
N LEU A 538 -44.32 -31.38 -7.75
CA LEU A 538 -45.01 -30.09 -7.88
C LEU A 538 -44.20 -29.01 -8.63
N HIS A 539 -44.94 -28.44 -9.57
CA HIS A 539 -44.62 -27.47 -10.59
C HIS A 539 -44.23 -26.07 -10.06
N ARG A 540 -43.51 -25.34 -10.92
CA ARG A 540 -43.39 -23.88 -10.97
C ARG A 540 -44.77 -23.20 -11.05
N SER A 541 -45.01 -22.16 -10.25
CA SER A 541 -45.49 -20.85 -10.75
C SER A 541 -45.47 -19.73 -9.70
N LYS A 542 -44.85 -18.61 -10.09
CA LYS A 542 -45.14 -17.18 -9.81
C LYS A 542 -46.19 -16.83 -8.74
N TYR A 543 -45.89 -15.87 -7.84
CA TYR A 543 -46.70 -14.65 -7.60
C TYR A 543 -45.85 -13.56 -6.86
N PRO A 544 -46.19 -12.25 -6.96
CA PRO A 544 -45.33 -11.11 -6.58
C PRO A 544 -45.76 -10.36 -5.29
N ARG A 545 -44.81 -9.51 -4.82
CA ARG A 545 -44.87 -8.24 -4.04
C ARG A 545 -45.95 -7.95 -2.97
N GLN A 546 -45.39 -7.58 -1.80
CA GLN A 546 -45.75 -6.52 -0.83
C GLN A 546 -47.04 -6.64 0.00
N VAL A 547 -46.94 -6.46 1.34
CA VAL A 547 -47.30 -5.24 2.11
C VAL A 547 -46.89 -5.43 3.60
N HIS A 548 -46.52 -4.31 4.25
CA HIS A 548 -46.15 -4.11 5.65
C HIS A 548 -47.14 -4.63 6.71
N ASN A 549 -46.61 -5.05 7.88
CA ASN A 549 -46.90 -4.46 9.21
C ASN A 549 -46.12 -5.18 10.34
N SER A 550 -45.54 -4.40 11.25
CA SER A 550 -45.24 -4.74 12.65
C SER A 550 -46.24 -3.97 13.55
N PRO A 551 -46.35 -4.15 14.89
CA PRO A 551 -45.42 -4.82 15.82
C PRO A 551 -46.06 -5.63 16.98
N GLU A 552 -45.16 -6.19 17.80
CA GLU A 552 -45.23 -6.32 19.27
C GLU A 552 -45.68 -7.62 20.00
N GLN A 553 -44.80 -7.95 20.96
CA GLN A 553 -44.95 -8.74 22.18
C GLN A 553 -44.93 -10.27 22.12
N LEU A 554 -43.83 -10.86 22.62
CA LEU A 554 -43.81 -11.70 23.82
C LEU A 554 -42.35 -11.92 24.24
N GLY A 555 -42.00 -11.48 25.45
CA GLY A 555 -40.76 -11.85 26.11
C GLY A 555 -40.89 -13.19 26.81
N ILE A 556 -39.80 -13.97 26.83
CA ILE A 556 -39.37 -14.88 27.90
C ILE A 556 -37.87 -15.19 27.65
N ASN A 557 -37.16 -15.33 28.76
CA ASN A 557 -35.72 -15.42 28.89
C ASN A 557 -35.26 -16.90 28.98
N GLN A 558 -33.97 -17.11 28.72
CA GLN A 558 -33.09 -18.22 29.14
C GLN A 558 -32.80 -19.43 28.21
N GLU A 559 -31.48 -19.61 28.06
CA GLU A 559 -30.66 -20.83 27.95
C GLU A 559 -30.36 -21.50 26.59
N GLN A 560 -29.11 -21.28 26.18
CA GLN A 560 -28.09 -22.26 25.76
C GLN A 560 -28.27 -23.12 24.47
N ILE A 561 -27.13 -23.21 23.76
CA ILE A 561 -26.77 -24.11 22.66
C ILE A 561 -27.09 -23.57 21.24
N ARG A 562 -26.15 -22.79 20.69
CA ARG A 562 -26.01 -22.58 19.24
C ARG A 562 -25.19 -23.73 18.63
N PHE A 563 -25.81 -24.57 17.82
CA PHE A 563 -25.13 -25.26 16.72
C PHE A 563 -25.38 -24.46 15.44
N ASN A 564 -24.36 -23.76 14.95
CA ASN A 564 -24.41 -23.09 13.67
C ASN A 564 -23.89 -24.07 12.60
N GLN A 565 -24.80 -24.59 11.76
CA GLN A 565 -24.44 -25.27 10.53
C GLN A 565 -24.26 -24.22 9.42
N ASN A 566 -23.05 -24.12 8.89
CA ASN A 566 -22.79 -23.52 7.57
C ASN A 566 -22.29 -24.65 6.66
N PRO A 567 -23.00 -25.00 5.56
CA PRO A 567 -22.47 -25.93 4.59
C PRO A 567 -21.42 -25.24 3.70
N LEU A 568 -20.20 -25.78 3.69
CA LEU A 568 -19.21 -25.53 2.64
C LEU A 568 -19.76 -26.05 1.31
N ILE A 569 -19.90 -25.14 0.34
CA ILE A 569 -20.08 -25.49 -1.07
C ILE A 569 -18.69 -25.84 -1.61
N ILE A 570 -18.46 -27.12 -1.90
CA ILE A 570 -17.32 -27.61 -2.67
C ILE A 570 -17.83 -27.88 -4.09
N CYS A 571 -17.44 -27.04 -5.04
CA CYS A 571 -17.67 -27.30 -6.46
C CYS A 571 -16.69 -28.37 -6.96
N PHE A 572 -17.22 -29.54 -7.34
CA PHE A 572 -16.50 -30.49 -8.19
C PHE A 572 -16.77 -30.18 -9.66
N VAL A 573 -15.74 -29.82 -10.41
CA VAL A 573 -15.79 -29.79 -11.88
C VAL A 573 -15.52 -31.20 -12.38
N GLY A 574 -16.58 -31.88 -12.83
CA GLY A 574 -16.49 -33.17 -13.49
C GLY A 574 -16.03 -33.02 -14.94
N VAL A 575 -14.93 -33.67 -15.29
CA VAL A 575 -14.49 -33.82 -16.69
C VAL A 575 -15.17 -35.05 -17.28
N SER A 576 -16.15 -34.84 -18.16
CA SER A 576 -16.79 -35.92 -18.92
C SER A 576 -15.99 -36.21 -20.20
N GLY A 577 -15.46 -37.43 -20.31
CA GLY A 577 -14.89 -37.96 -21.54
C GLY A 577 -15.96 -38.36 -22.56
N GLY A 578 -15.78 -37.97 -23.82
CA GLY A 578 -16.59 -38.36 -24.97
C GLY A 578 -15.73 -38.47 -26.23
N ARG A 579 -15.94 -39.54 -27.01
CA ARG A 579 -15.04 -40.06 -28.05
C ARG A 579 -15.21 -39.41 -29.44
N SER A 580 -14.07 -39.30 -30.12
CA SER A 580 -13.75 -39.47 -31.57
C SER A 580 -14.59 -38.80 -32.67
N TRP A 581 -13.93 -38.16 -33.66
CA TRP A 581 -13.89 -38.53 -35.10
C TRP A 581 -12.63 -37.93 -35.78
N ARG A 582 -11.99 -38.67 -36.70
CA ARG A 582 -10.84 -38.28 -37.55
C ARG A 582 -11.28 -37.95 -38.99
N LYS A 583 -10.57 -37.01 -39.64
CA LYS A 583 -10.15 -36.90 -41.08
C LYS A 583 -9.93 -35.39 -41.39
N ARG A 584 -9.01 -34.89 -42.24
CA ARG A 584 -7.98 -35.41 -43.17
C ARG A 584 -7.12 -34.18 -43.56
N ASN A 585 -5.81 -34.32 -43.69
CA ASN A 585 -4.92 -33.37 -44.42
C ASN A 585 -5.00 -33.70 -45.94
N PRO A 586 -4.81 -32.74 -46.86
CA PRO A 586 -3.49 -32.46 -47.46
C PRO A 586 -3.29 -30.93 -47.74
N ALA A 587 -2.11 -30.35 -47.97
CA ALA A 587 -0.99 -30.76 -48.82
C ALA A 587 0.33 -30.07 -48.39
N MET A 588 1.44 -30.70 -48.81
CA MET A 588 2.84 -30.27 -48.64
C MET A 588 3.23 -29.11 -49.57
N GLU A 589 4.25 -28.35 -49.19
CA GLU A 589 5.47 -28.25 -50.01
C GLU A 589 6.69 -27.86 -49.14
N TRP A 590 7.81 -28.52 -49.42
CA TRP A 590 9.11 -28.38 -48.77
C TRP A 590 10.01 -27.49 -49.61
N PHE A 591 10.91 -26.74 -48.98
CA PHE A 591 12.19 -26.35 -49.58
C PHE A 591 13.32 -26.54 -48.57
N TRP A 592 14.42 -27.09 -49.07
CA TRP A 592 15.70 -27.34 -48.41
C TRP A 592 16.77 -26.73 -49.32
N ASP A 593 17.69 -25.94 -48.77
CA ASP A 593 19.01 -25.74 -49.38
C ASP A 593 20.07 -25.42 -48.32
N GLU A 594 21.22 -26.07 -48.49
CA GLU A 594 22.45 -26.02 -47.70
C GLU A 594 23.43 -25.04 -48.34
N THR A 595 24.23 -24.33 -47.55
CA THR A 595 25.70 -24.29 -47.72
C THR A 595 26.41 -23.46 -46.63
N ALA A 596 27.40 -24.13 -46.00
CA ALA A 596 28.71 -23.71 -45.49
C ALA A 596 28.92 -22.28 -44.89
N GLY A 597 29.62 -22.09 -43.76
CA GLY A 597 30.50 -22.98 -43.02
C GLY A 597 31.11 -22.35 -41.74
N SER A 598 31.74 -23.22 -40.95
CA SER A 598 32.83 -23.06 -39.96
C SER A 598 33.19 -21.64 -39.45
N SER A 599 33.38 -21.34 -38.16
CA SER A 599 34.06 -22.10 -37.08
C SER A 599 34.00 -21.39 -35.71
N LEU A 600 34.05 -22.18 -34.62
CA LEU A 600 34.64 -21.91 -33.26
C LEU A 600 33.92 -20.86 -32.37
N VAL A 601 33.56 -21.05 -31.06
CA VAL A 601 34.03 -21.90 -29.94
C VAL A 601 32.90 -22.14 -28.90
N HIS A 602 32.94 -23.32 -28.26
CA HIS A 602 32.22 -23.90 -27.09
C HIS A 602 31.55 -22.99 -26.02
N HIS A 603 30.31 -23.33 -25.62
CA HIS A 603 30.00 -24.18 -24.44
C HIS A 603 28.49 -24.56 -24.37
N GLU A 604 28.20 -25.86 -24.23
CA GLU A 604 26.85 -26.48 -24.06
C GLU A 604 26.28 -26.34 -22.63
N PRO A 605 24.95 -26.51 -22.48
CA PRO A 605 24.36 -27.32 -21.41
C PRO A 605 23.75 -28.61 -21.98
N SER A 606 24.18 -29.75 -21.44
CA SER A 606 23.74 -31.09 -21.86
C SER A 606 22.47 -31.54 -21.13
N THR A 607 21.56 -32.12 -21.92
CA THR A 607 20.34 -32.84 -21.55
C THR A 607 20.69 -34.25 -21.07
N ARG A 608 19.98 -34.78 -20.06
CA ARG A 608 19.62 -36.22 -20.01
C ARG A 608 18.51 -36.54 -18.99
N THR A 609 17.31 -36.71 -19.54
CA THR A 609 16.24 -37.56 -19.03
C THR A 609 16.48 -38.98 -19.56
N LEU A 610 16.67 -39.98 -18.68
CA LEU A 610 16.41 -41.42 -18.93
C LEU A 610 16.75 -42.28 -17.69
N LEU A 611 15.87 -43.25 -17.38
CA LEU A 611 15.89 -44.30 -16.32
C LEU A 611 15.34 -43.81 -14.95
N LEU A 612 14.26 -44.33 -14.36
CA LEU A 612 13.65 -45.67 -14.43
C LEU A 612 12.11 -45.62 -14.58
N HIS A 613 11.64 -46.30 -15.62
CA HIS A 613 10.30 -46.88 -15.72
C HIS A 613 10.49 -48.39 -15.47
N ALA A 614 10.31 -48.86 -14.23
CA ALA A 614 10.11 -50.26 -13.86
C ALA A 614 9.80 -50.32 -12.36
N ALA A 615 8.78 -51.09 -11.97
CA ALA A 615 8.27 -51.33 -10.61
C ALA A 615 7.05 -50.50 -10.17
N PHE A 616 5.96 -50.55 -10.94
CA PHE A 616 4.59 -50.51 -10.41
C PHE A 616 3.66 -51.24 -11.39
N ASP A 617 3.91 -52.55 -11.56
CA ASP A 617 3.03 -53.49 -12.30
C ASP A 617 2.94 -54.85 -11.59
N GLU A 618 3.11 -54.88 -10.26
CA GLU A 618 2.88 -56.06 -9.42
C GLU A 618 2.08 -55.68 -8.17
N ALA A 619 0.80 -55.30 -8.35
CA ALA A 619 -0.18 -55.29 -7.26
C ALA A 619 -1.64 -55.48 -7.71
N PHE A 620 -1.87 -55.84 -8.97
CA PHE A 620 -3.19 -56.21 -9.51
C PHE A 620 -3.11 -57.57 -10.21
N ALA A 621 -2.66 -58.57 -9.47
CA ALA A 621 -2.76 -59.96 -9.87
C ALA A 621 -2.78 -60.84 -8.61
N ASN A 622 -3.89 -60.84 -7.89
CA ASN A 622 -4.36 -62.02 -7.17
C ASN A 622 -5.83 -61.82 -6.79
N ASP A 623 -6.65 -62.02 -7.81
CA ASP A 623 -8.06 -62.30 -7.70
C ASP A 623 -8.21 -63.71 -7.10
N LYS A 624 -8.68 -63.82 -5.85
CA LYS A 624 -9.33 -65.04 -5.32
C LYS A 624 -10.48 -64.71 -4.39
N ILE A 625 -11.67 -64.69 -5.00
CA ILE A 625 -12.88 -65.46 -4.60
C ILE A 625 -13.63 -64.99 -3.33
N PHE A 626 -14.81 -64.41 -3.61
CA PHE A 626 -16.14 -64.65 -3.01
C PHE A 626 -16.25 -65.02 -1.52
N ARG A 627 -16.88 -64.14 -0.73
CA ARG A 627 -18.26 -64.29 -0.22
C ARG A 627 -18.73 -63.01 0.47
#